data_AF-A0AA40LTR0-F1
#
_entry.id   AF-A0AA40LTR0-F1
#
_cell.length_a   1.000
_cell.length_b   1.000
_cell.length_c   1.000
_cell.angle_alpha   90.00
_cell.angle_beta   90.00
_cell.angle_gamma   90.00
#
_symmetry.space_group_name_H-M   'P 1'
#
loop_
_entity.id
_entity.type
_entity.pdbx_description
1 polymer ?
#
loop_
_entity_poly.entity_id
_entity_poly.type
_entity_poly.pdbx_seq_one_letter_code
_entity_poly.pdbx_strand_id
1 'polypeptide(L)'
;MPKAKGKTRRQKFGYSVNRKRLNRNARRKAVPRIECSHIRHAWDHTKSVRQNLAEMGLAMDPNKAVKAMEVDISERRQELIRKPYVLSDLEAEASLPEKKGNTLSRDLID
;
A
#
# COMPACT_ATOMS: atom_id res chain seq x y z
N MET A 1 41.23 -2.36 -7.41
CA MET A 1 39.75 -2.46 -7.54
C MET A 1 39.41 -2.76 -9.00
N PRO A 2 38.69 -3.84 -9.33
CA PRO A 2 38.29 -4.08 -10.72
C PRO A 2 37.22 -3.04 -11.10
N LYS A 3 37.51 -2.21 -12.11
CA LYS A 3 36.54 -1.28 -12.68
C LYS A 3 35.41 -2.10 -13.29
N ALA A 4 34.18 -1.92 -12.82
CA ALA A 4 33.01 -2.56 -13.41
C ALA A 4 32.97 -2.22 -14.91
N LYS A 5 33.22 -3.22 -15.77
CA LYS A 5 33.01 -3.11 -17.21
C LYS A 5 31.50 -2.96 -17.44
N GLY A 6 31.03 -1.71 -17.49
CA GLY A 6 29.66 -1.40 -17.85
C GLY A 6 29.32 -2.05 -19.20
N LYS A 7 28.03 -2.36 -19.42
CA LYS A 7 27.54 -2.96 -20.67
C LYS A 7 27.98 -2.11 -21.86
N THR A 8 29.03 -2.55 -22.56
CA THR A 8 29.60 -1.89 -23.74
C THR A 8 28.75 -2.09 -25.01
N ARG A 9 27.72 -2.95 -24.96
CA ARG A 9 26.89 -3.30 -26.11
C ARG A 9 25.57 -2.53 -26.12
N ARG A 10 25.36 -1.73 -27.17
CA ARG A 10 24.11 -1.02 -27.46
C ARG A 10 22.94 -2.03 -27.49
N GLN A 11 21.91 -1.79 -26.69
CA GLN A 11 20.71 -2.63 -26.67
C GLN A 11 20.01 -2.49 -28.04
N LYS A 12 19.88 -3.59 -28.79
CA LYS A 12 19.15 -3.62 -30.05
C LYS A 12 17.65 -3.83 -29.75
N PHE A 13 16.79 -3.20 -30.55
CA PHE A 13 15.35 -3.42 -30.44
C PHE A 13 15.01 -4.86 -30.84
N GLY A 14 14.42 -5.62 -29.93
CA GLY A 14 13.97 -6.99 -30.21
C GLY A 14 12.65 -6.97 -30.96
N TYR A 15 12.70 -7.18 -32.28
CA TYR A 15 11.50 -7.17 -33.14
C TYR A 15 10.49 -8.28 -32.81
N SER A 16 10.93 -9.37 -32.18
CA SER A 16 10.06 -10.47 -31.73
C SER A 16 9.28 -10.16 -30.44
N VAL A 17 9.62 -9.08 -29.72
CA VAL A 17 9.03 -8.77 -28.42
C VAL A 17 7.99 -7.68 -28.53
N ASN A 18 6.73 -8.03 -28.22
CA ASN A 18 5.68 -7.03 -28.06
C ASN A 18 5.83 -6.30 -26.70
N ARG A 19 6.58 -5.19 -26.70
CA ARG A 19 6.85 -4.35 -25.51
C ARG A 19 5.57 -3.85 -24.84
N LYS A 20 4.51 -3.54 -25.61
CA LYS A 20 3.21 -3.11 -25.06
C LYS A 20 2.60 -4.22 -24.19
N ARG A 21 2.63 -5.47 -24.67
CA ARG A 21 2.13 -6.63 -23.90
C ARG A 21 2.95 -6.88 -22.64
N LEU A 22 4.28 -6.80 -22.75
CA LEU A 22 5.18 -6.99 -21.61
C LEU A 22 4.91 -5.93 -20.51
N ASN A 23 4.80 -4.65 -20.89
CA ASN A 23 4.48 -3.59 -19.95
C ASN A 23 3.12 -3.77 -19.27
N ARG A 24 2.08 -4.21 -20.01
CA ARG A 24 0.78 -4.53 -19.40
C ARG A 24 0.88 -5.66 -18.39
N ASN A 25 1.63 -6.73 -18.71
CA ASN A 25 1.82 -7.85 -17.80
C ASN A 25 2.62 -7.44 -16.54
N ALA A 26 3.69 -6.65 -16.70
CA ALA A 26 4.45 -6.11 -15.59
C ALA A 26 3.58 -5.24 -14.67
N ARG A 27 2.75 -4.35 -15.25
CA ARG A 27 1.81 -3.52 -14.48
C ARG A 27 0.80 -4.37 -13.71
N ARG A 28 0.24 -5.42 -14.32
CA ARG A 28 -0.68 -6.35 -13.64
C ARG A 28 -0.02 -7.08 -12.46
N LYS A 29 1.22 -7.52 -12.63
CA LYS A 29 1.99 -8.19 -11.57
C LYS A 29 2.43 -7.25 -10.45
N ALA A 30 2.55 -5.96 -10.72
CA ALA A 30 2.91 -4.95 -9.73
C ALA A 30 1.72 -4.47 -8.88
N VAL A 31 0.49 -4.90 -9.19
CA VAL A 31 -0.69 -4.58 -8.37
C VAL A 31 -0.59 -5.37 -7.06
N PRO A 32 -0.69 -4.71 -5.88
CA PRO A 32 -0.64 -5.40 -4.61
C PRO A 32 -1.87 -6.30 -4.44
N ARG A 33 -1.67 -7.47 -3.82
CA ARG A 33 -2.78 -8.30 -3.34
C ARG A 33 -3.22 -7.74 -1.99
N ILE A 34 -4.41 -7.15 -1.97
CA ILE A 34 -4.98 -6.51 -0.78
C ILE A 34 -5.94 -7.49 -0.10
N GLU A 35 -5.68 -7.80 1.16
CA GLU A 35 -6.50 -8.73 1.96
C GLU A 35 -7.75 -8.05 2.53
N CYS A 36 -7.59 -6.83 3.06
CA CYS A 36 -8.68 -6.02 3.59
C CYS A 36 -9.72 -5.72 2.49
N SER A 37 -10.97 -6.11 2.74
CA SER A 37 -12.09 -5.94 1.82
C SER A 37 -12.41 -4.45 1.59
N HIS A 38 -12.42 -3.64 2.66
CA HIS A 38 -12.72 -2.20 2.62
C HIS A 38 -11.80 -1.47 1.63
N ILE A 39 -10.49 -1.66 1.77
CA ILE A 39 -9.49 -1.04 0.89
C ILE A 39 -9.59 -1.62 -0.53
N ARG A 40 -9.80 -2.94 -0.67
CA ARG A 40 -9.88 -3.60 -1.98
C ARG A 40 -11.06 -3.09 -2.81
N HIS A 41 -12.22 -2.89 -2.20
CA HIS A 41 -13.41 -2.36 -2.89
C HIS A 41 -13.23 -0.90 -3.31
N ALA A 42 -12.55 -0.11 -2.47
CA ALA A 42 -12.27 1.29 -2.78
C ALA A 42 -11.10 1.48 -3.76
N TRP A 43 -10.35 0.43 -4.12
CA TRP A 43 -9.12 0.54 -4.91
C TRP A 43 -9.34 0.89 -6.39
N ASP A 44 -8.65 1.90 -6.91
CA ASP A 44 -8.68 2.25 -8.33
C ASP A 44 -7.38 1.80 -9.04
N HIS A 45 -7.51 0.86 -9.99
CA HIS A 45 -6.38 0.32 -10.76
C HIS A 45 -5.73 1.32 -11.73
N THR A 46 -6.39 2.44 -12.04
CA THR A 46 -5.85 3.49 -12.91
C THR A 46 -4.88 4.40 -12.17
N LYS A 47 -5.00 4.48 -10.84
CA LYS A 47 -4.23 5.38 -9.98
C LYS A 47 -3.00 4.70 -9.39
N SER A 48 -2.05 5.51 -8.93
CA SER A 48 -0.89 5.02 -8.19
C SER A 48 -1.28 4.55 -6.80
N VAL A 49 -0.47 3.66 -6.21
CA VAL A 49 -0.64 3.19 -4.81
C VAL A 49 -0.72 4.38 -3.85
N ARG A 50 0.20 5.35 -3.99
CA ARG A 50 0.22 6.58 -3.18
C ARG A 50 -1.10 7.34 -3.28
N GLN A 51 -1.58 7.57 -4.50
CA GLN A 51 -2.81 8.34 -4.72
C GLN A 51 -4.05 7.61 -4.21
N ASN A 52 -4.12 6.28 -4.35
CA ASN A 52 -5.23 5.50 -3.80
C ASN A 52 -5.30 5.62 -2.28
N LEU A 53 -4.16 5.42 -1.61
CA LEU A 53 -4.09 5.50 -0.14
C LEU A 53 -4.42 6.92 0.33
N ALA A 54 -3.86 7.94 -0.32
CA ALA A 54 -4.18 9.34 -0.06
C ALA A 54 -5.68 9.67 -0.19
N GLU A 55 -6.33 9.23 -1.28
CA GLU A 55 -7.75 9.47 -1.50
C GLU A 55 -8.65 8.78 -0.46
N MET A 56 -8.16 7.68 0.15
CA MET A 56 -8.78 6.99 1.29
C MET A 56 -8.39 7.57 2.64
N GLY A 57 -7.50 8.57 2.70
CA GLY A 57 -6.97 9.12 3.96
C GLY A 57 -5.99 8.20 4.69
N LEU A 58 -5.39 7.24 3.98
CA LEU A 58 -4.41 6.29 4.51
C LEU A 58 -2.97 6.74 4.21
N ALA A 59 -2.07 6.48 5.16
CA ALA A 59 -0.65 6.73 4.98
C ALA A 59 0.01 5.66 4.09
N MET A 60 0.82 6.11 3.12
CA MET A 60 1.63 5.19 2.31
C MET A 60 2.80 4.57 3.09
N ASP A 61 3.44 5.37 3.95
CA ASP A 61 4.52 4.92 4.83
C ASP A 61 4.18 5.34 6.26
N PRO A 62 3.87 4.39 7.16
CA PRO A 62 3.47 4.70 8.53
C PRO A 62 4.60 5.37 9.32
N ASN A 63 5.85 4.96 9.11
CA ASN A 63 6.99 5.53 9.84
C ASN A 63 7.20 7.00 9.48
N LYS A 64 7.02 7.33 8.20
CA LYS A 64 7.07 8.72 7.74
C LYS A 64 5.87 9.53 8.25
N ALA A 65 4.68 8.94 8.27
CA ALA A 65 3.47 9.63 8.72
C ALA A 65 3.53 9.98 10.22
N VAL A 66 4.00 9.05 11.05
CA VAL A 66 4.14 9.20 12.51
C VAL A 66 5.26 10.17 12.87
N LYS A 67 6.46 10.06 12.26
CA LYS A 67 7.56 11.00 12.53
C LYS A 67 7.22 12.45 12.19
N ALA A 68 6.43 12.66 11.14
CA ALA A 68 5.98 13.98 10.76
C ALA A 68 4.73 14.45 11.55
N MET A 69 4.32 13.75 12.62
CA MET A 69 3.43 14.32 13.65
C MET A 69 4.21 15.13 14.69
N GLU A 70 5.50 14.83 14.90
CA GLU A 70 6.36 15.60 15.83
C GLU A 70 6.85 16.93 15.26
N VAL A 71 6.88 17.08 13.94
CA VAL A 71 7.39 18.27 13.25
C VAL A 71 6.31 18.81 12.31
N ASP A 72 5.66 19.88 12.76
CA ASP A 72 4.72 20.78 12.08
C ASP A 72 3.63 20.17 11.17
N ILE A 73 2.39 20.27 11.67
CA ILE A 73 1.13 19.90 11.01
C ILE A 73 0.71 20.95 9.95
N SER A 74 1.43 22.08 9.84
CA SER A 74 1.00 23.30 9.15
C SER A 74 1.04 23.27 7.61
N GLU A 75 1.82 22.37 6.98
CA GLU A 75 2.01 22.40 5.52
C GLU A 75 1.59 21.12 4.78
N ARG A 76 0.98 20.14 5.44
CA ARG A 76 0.40 19.02 4.70
C ARG A 76 -0.80 19.53 3.93
N ARG A 77 -0.59 19.75 2.63
CA ARG A 77 -1.65 19.72 1.61
C ARG A 77 -2.64 18.65 2.04
N GLN A 78 -3.81 19.06 2.52
CA GLN A 78 -4.90 18.14 2.76
C GLN A 78 -5.23 17.57 1.39
N GLU A 79 -4.62 16.44 1.03
CA GLU A 79 -5.00 15.69 -0.15
C GLU A 79 -6.47 15.39 0.07
N LEU A 80 -7.34 16.01 -0.74
CA LEU A 80 -8.79 15.91 -0.56
C LEU A 80 -9.14 14.42 -0.43
N ILE A 81 -9.55 14.02 0.76
CA ILE A 81 -10.02 12.66 1.04
C ILE A 81 -11.31 12.50 0.23
N ARG A 82 -11.26 11.72 -0.84
CA ARG A 82 -12.40 11.50 -1.75
C ARG A 82 -13.27 10.33 -1.30
N LYS A 83 -12.71 9.42 -0.51
CA LYS A 83 -13.36 8.17 -0.07
C LYS A 83 -13.32 8.06 1.45
N PRO A 84 -13.97 8.98 2.19
CA PRO A 84 -13.91 9.00 3.65
C PRO A 84 -14.56 7.76 4.29
N TYR A 85 -15.51 7.13 3.60
CA TYR A 85 -16.21 5.93 4.09
C TYR A 85 -15.26 4.78 4.42
N VAL A 86 -14.11 4.69 3.74
CA VAL A 86 -13.13 3.63 4.01
C VAL A 86 -12.57 3.74 5.42
N LEU A 87 -12.33 4.97 5.91
CA LEU A 87 -11.84 5.17 7.27
C LEU A 87 -12.93 4.86 8.29
N SER A 88 -14.18 5.29 8.06
CA SER A 88 -15.27 5.01 8.99
C SER A 88 -15.54 3.51 9.12
N ASP A 89 -15.50 2.76 8.01
CA ASP A 89 -15.72 1.32 8.01
C ASP A 89 -14.59 0.59 8.75
N LEU A 90 -13.34 1.01 8.53
CA LEU A 90 -12.17 0.45 9.23
C LEU A 90 -12.18 0.75 10.73
N GLU A 91 -12.57 1.97 11.11
CA GLU A 91 -12.70 2.37 12.51
C GLU A 91 -13.81 1.59 13.22
N ALA A 92 -14.96 1.43 12.56
CA ALA A 92 -16.06 0.62 13.08
C ALA A 92 -15.67 -0.85 13.25
N GLU A 93 -14.96 -1.44 12.28
CA GLU A 93 -14.44 -2.81 12.35
C GLU A 93 -13.43 -2.96 13.51
N ALA A 94 -12.50 -2.01 13.66
CA ALA A 94 -11.50 -2.03 14.72
C ALA A 94 -12.08 -1.80 16.13
N SER A 95 -13.22 -1.13 16.25
CA SER A 95 -13.92 -0.93 17.52
C SER A 95 -14.66 -2.18 18.01
N LEU A 96 -14.82 -3.21 17.18
CA LEU A 96 -15.48 -4.44 17.59
C LEU A 96 -14.60 -5.22 18.59
N PRO A 97 -15.21 -5.86 19.61
CA PRO A 97 -14.45 -6.64 20.56
C PRO A 97 -13.83 -7.87 19.88
N GLU A 98 -12.51 -7.95 19.88
CA GLU A 98 -11.80 -9.14 19.39
C GLU A 98 -11.87 -10.28 20.41
N LYS A 99 -12.03 -11.51 19.90
CA LYS A 99 -11.94 -12.71 20.73
C LYS A 99 -10.49 -12.90 21.17
N LYS A 100 -10.20 -12.57 22.44
CA LYS A 100 -8.89 -12.83 23.05
C LYS A 100 -8.66 -14.34 23.11
N GLY A 101 -7.68 -14.85 22.35
CA GLY A 101 -7.29 -16.26 22.36
C GLY A 101 -6.43 -16.68 23.56
N ASN A 102 -6.02 -15.71 24.38
CA ASN A 102 -5.14 -15.95 25.51
C ASN A 102 -5.97 -16.11 26.78
N THR A 103 -6.60 -17.27 26.93
CA THR A 103 -7.18 -17.70 28.21
C THR A 103 -6.22 -18.67 28.89
N LEU A 104 -5.87 -18.43 30.16
CA LEU A 104 -5.32 -19.46 31.03
C LEU A 104 -6.29 -20.63 31.06
N SER A 105 -5.77 -21.87 30.99
CA SER A 105 -6.59 -23.07 31.16
C SER A 105 -7.31 -22.98 32.50
N ARG A 106 -8.61 -23.29 32.48
CA ARG A 106 -9.47 -23.25 33.68
C ARG A 106 -8.95 -24.16 34.80
N ASP A 107 -8.16 -25.16 34.42
CA ASP A 107 -7.49 -26.13 35.28
C ASP A 107 -6.43 -25.51 36.22
N LEU A 108 -6.03 -24.25 36.00
CA LEU A 108 -5.05 -23.52 36.85
C LEU A 108 -5.73 -22.47 37.76
N ILE A 109 -7.06 -22.44 37.83
CA ILE A 109 -7.84 -21.41 38.55
C ILE A 109 -8.41 -21.93 39.89
N ASP A 110 -8.20 -23.20 40.26
CA ASP A 110 -8.61 -23.77 41.55
C ASP A 110 -7.46 -23.84 42.58
#